data_AF-A0A9W8XER5-F1
#
_entry.id   AF-A0A9W8XER5-F1
#
_cell.length_a   1.000
_cell.length_b   1.000
_cell.length_c   1.000
_cell.angle_alpha   90.00
_cell.angle_beta   90.00
_cell.angle_gamma   90.00
#
_symmetry.space_group_name_H-M   'P 1'
#
loop_
_entity.id
_entity.type
_entity.pdbx_description
1 polymer ?
#
loop_
_entity_poly.entity_id
_entity_poly.type
_entity_poly.pdbx_seq_one_letter_code
_entity_poly.pdbx_strand_id
1 'polypeptide(L)'
;MALEALLEDLYWGAEDAPWPDDAVRHQSLQLAEEIFEDYTRLHEIVIRHEPILRKRWEKRPQARRRELLLRLWPDMPDSHRPDFGGIADQKQVHFQNFQSGLLPDRILWPYLNLEDLTEAKALLMLLNSRSRNLPTMFTATEHERSVFLEYYLAKAVCLRPKHECMVLDKWDKDKYGTVVFFLRSPQPPPRFCYKLDSKTCNGLSQRDYEEHLKEFRDELRRNVTESGLSDKGHNVLLGFFNLYLQRRILDFLVHFCEEVLHDHAQASLTDDRFAIEPEPPALFENEEI
;
A
#
# COMPACT_ATOMS: atom_id res chain seq x y z
N MET A 1 -11.35 -18.67 1.83
CA MET A 1 -10.64 -18.35 0.57
C MET A 1 -9.31 -17.73 0.97
N ALA A 2 -8.20 -18.07 0.31
CA ALA A 2 -6.92 -17.41 0.58
C ALA A 2 -6.99 -15.93 0.17
N LEU A 3 -6.35 -15.03 0.92
CA LEU A 3 -6.40 -13.58 0.68
C LEU A 3 -6.05 -13.21 -0.77
N GLU A 4 -5.00 -13.81 -1.31
CA GLU A 4 -4.53 -13.59 -2.69
C GLU A 4 -5.56 -14.02 -3.73
N ALA A 5 -6.23 -15.16 -3.50
CA ALA A 5 -7.30 -15.64 -4.36
C ALA A 5 -8.53 -14.74 -4.29
N LEU A 6 -8.82 -14.16 -3.11
CA LEU A 6 -9.87 -13.16 -2.98
C LEU A 6 -9.49 -11.88 -3.74
N LEU A 7 -8.26 -11.35 -3.60
CA LEU A 7 -7.82 -10.19 -4.37
C LEU A 7 -7.90 -10.45 -5.89
N GLU A 8 -7.50 -11.64 -6.34
CA GLU A 8 -7.58 -12.05 -7.73
C GLU A 8 -9.03 -12.08 -8.24
N ASP A 9 -9.94 -12.73 -7.50
CA ASP A 9 -11.38 -12.72 -7.79
C ASP A 9 -11.97 -11.30 -7.74
N LEU A 10 -11.47 -10.46 -6.81
CA LEU A 10 -11.95 -9.10 -6.68
C LEU A 10 -11.58 -8.21 -7.88
N TYR A 11 -10.45 -8.49 -8.54
CA TYR A 11 -9.95 -7.78 -9.73
C TYR A 11 -10.45 -8.35 -11.06
N TRP A 12 -10.35 -9.67 -11.20
CA TRP A 12 -10.53 -10.39 -12.47
C TRP A 12 -11.83 -11.19 -12.52
N GLY A 13 -12.61 -11.21 -11.44
CA GLY A 13 -13.91 -11.85 -11.38
C GLY A 13 -14.84 -11.32 -12.48
N ALA A 14 -15.71 -12.20 -12.97
CA ALA A 14 -16.65 -11.85 -14.02
C ALA A 14 -17.58 -10.70 -13.57
N GLU A 15 -17.96 -9.80 -14.48
CA GLU A 15 -18.83 -8.65 -14.15
C GLU A 15 -20.18 -9.08 -13.54
N ASP A 16 -20.64 -10.28 -13.88
CA ASP A 16 -21.88 -10.90 -13.41
C ASP A 16 -21.70 -11.86 -12.22
N ALA A 17 -20.47 -12.07 -11.75
CA ALA A 17 -20.19 -12.87 -10.57
C ALA A 17 -20.74 -12.16 -9.31
N PRO A 18 -21.30 -12.91 -8.34
CA PRO A 18 -21.78 -12.34 -7.10
C PRO A 18 -20.61 -11.70 -6.32
N TRP A 19 -20.82 -10.50 -5.78
CA TRP A 19 -19.86 -9.86 -4.88
C TRP A 19 -19.66 -10.74 -3.64
N PRO A 20 -18.42 -11.14 -3.30
CA PRO A 20 -18.15 -12.04 -2.18
C PRO A 20 -18.18 -11.31 -0.83
N ASP A 21 -19.34 -10.77 -0.47
CA ASP A 21 -19.53 -9.83 0.65
C ASP A 21 -19.00 -10.38 1.99
N ASP A 22 -19.42 -11.58 2.37
CA ASP A 22 -19.00 -12.22 3.62
C ASP A 22 -17.48 -12.43 3.68
N ALA A 23 -16.86 -12.81 2.56
CA ALA A 23 -15.42 -13.03 2.49
C ALA A 23 -14.66 -11.71 2.62
N VAL A 24 -15.12 -10.65 1.94
CA VAL A 24 -14.53 -9.31 2.03
C VAL A 24 -14.64 -8.76 3.45
N ARG A 25 -15.82 -8.83 4.06
CA ARG A 25 -16.06 -8.36 5.44
C ARG A 25 -15.22 -9.10 6.45
N HIS A 26 -15.13 -10.43 6.33
CA HIS A 26 -14.33 -11.24 7.24
C HIS A 26 -12.84 -10.95 7.09
N GLN A 27 -12.33 -10.95 5.85
CA GLN A 27 -10.92 -10.71 5.59
C GLN A 27 -10.47 -9.28 5.91
N SER A 28 -11.35 -8.28 5.72
CA SER A 28 -10.99 -6.89 6.02
C SER A 28 -10.83 -6.66 7.52
N LEU A 29 -11.67 -7.29 8.34
CA LEU A 29 -11.55 -7.25 9.80
C LEU A 29 -10.32 -8.01 10.28
N GLN A 30 -10.05 -9.19 9.72
CA GLN A 30 -8.85 -9.96 10.04
C GLN A 30 -7.58 -9.16 9.71
N LEU A 31 -7.50 -8.58 8.51
CA LEU A 31 -6.36 -7.75 8.11
C LEU A 31 -6.22 -6.52 9.02
N ALA A 32 -7.32 -5.88 9.41
CA ALA A 32 -7.27 -4.75 10.32
C ALA A 32 -6.66 -5.14 11.68
N GLU A 33 -7.07 -6.26 12.26
CA GLU A 33 -6.50 -6.81 13.49
C GLU A 33 -4.99 -7.06 13.34
N GLU A 34 -4.60 -7.82 12.32
CA GLU A 34 -3.21 -8.15 12.02
C GLU A 34 -2.33 -6.91 11.76
N ILE A 35 -2.87 -5.88 11.12
CA ILE A 35 -2.17 -4.60 10.88
C ILE A 35 -1.87 -3.90 12.20
N PHE A 36 -2.84 -3.86 13.12
CA PHE A 36 -2.64 -3.20 14.41
C PHE A 36 -1.73 -4.01 15.33
N GLU A 37 -1.78 -5.34 15.27
CA GLU A 37 -0.82 -6.21 15.97
C GLU A 37 0.62 -5.96 15.51
N ASP A 38 0.86 -5.97 14.19
CA ASP A 38 2.19 -5.69 13.64
C ASP A 38 2.63 -4.26 13.94
N TYR A 39 1.74 -3.28 13.84
CA TYR A 39 2.03 -1.90 14.19
C TYR A 39 2.45 -1.78 15.65
N THR A 40 1.69 -2.35 16.59
CA THR A 40 2.04 -2.34 18.01
C THR A 40 3.37 -3.02 18.24
N ARG A 41 3.59 -4.18 17.63
CA ARG A 41 4.87 -4.89 17.73
C ARG A 41 6.02 -4.04 17.19
N LEU A 42 5.87 -3.45 16.01
CA LEU A 42 6.87 -2.58 15.39
C LEU A 42 7.17 -1.35 16.25
N HIS A 43 6.12 -0.69 16.75
CA HIS A 43 6.23 0.44 17.66
C HIS A 43 7.06 0.08 18.90
N GLU A 44 6.65 -0.98 19.60
CA GLU A 44 7.30 -1.42 20.84
C GLU A 44 8.77 -1.82 20.62
N ILE A 45 9.10 -2.44 19.49
CA ILE A 45 10.48 -2.76 19.11
C ILE A 45 11.28 -1.48 18.88
N VAL A 46 10.76 -0.55 18.07
CA VAL A 46 11.51 0.65 17.68
C VAL A 46 11.76 1.54 18.89
N ILE A 47 10.76 1.81 19.74
CA ILE A 47 10.96 2.69 20.90
C ILE A 47 11.98 2.16 21.93
N ARG A 48 12.29 0.86 21.91
CA ARG A 48 13.29 0.22 22.79
C ARG A 48 14.65 0.03 22.13
N HIS A 49 14.68 -0.18 20.82
CA HIS A 49 15.88 -0.69 20.12
C HIS A 49 16.37 0.19 18.97
N GLU A 50 15.74 1.35 18.70
CA GLU A 50 16.12 2.20 17.57
C GLU A 50 17.62 2.57 17.52
N PRO A 51 18.30 2.93 18.62
CA PRO A 51 19.73 3.21 18.58
C PRO A 51 20.57 2.03 18.06
N ILE A 52 20.18 0.80 18.42
CA ILE A 52 20.86 -0.43 17.99
C ILE A 52 20.52 -0.72 16.53
N LEU A 53 19.25 -0.59 16.13
CA LEU A 53 18.77 -0.78 14.76
C LEU A 53 19.51 0.15 13.79
N ARG A 54 19.55 1.46 14.09
CA ARG A 54 20.27 2.47 13.28
C ARG A 54 21.75 2.12 13.16
N LYS A 55 22.43 1.93 14.29
CA LYS A 55 23.87 1.63 14.33
C LYS A 55 24.23 0.37 13.53
N ARG A 56 23.42 -0.70 13.62
CA ARG A 56 23.67 -1.96 12.90
C ARG A 56 23.37 -1.83 11.41
N TRP A 57 22.29 -1.14 11.05
CA TRP A 57 21.92 -0.96 9.65
C TRP A 57 22.90 -0.05 8.91
N GLU A 58 23.29 1.07 9.50
CA GLU A 58 24.25 2.03 8.94
C GLU A 58 25.63 1.40 8.71
N LYS A 59 26.07 0.52 9.61
CA LYS A 59 27.35 -0.20 9.47
C LYS A 59 27.28 -1.39 8.51
N ARG A 60 26.09 -1.86 8.13
CA ARG A 60 25.94 -3.03 7.25
C ARG A 60 26.34 -2.65 5.81
N PRO A 61 27.26 -3.39 5.16
CA PRO A 61 27.62 -3.13 3.76
C PRO A 61 26.41 -3.25 2.82
N GLN A 62 26.37 -2.43 1.76
CA GLN A 62 25.25 -2.38 0.80
C GLN A 62 24.87 -3.76 0.23
N ALA A 63 25.86 -4.59 -0.14
CA ALA A 63 25.61 -5.95 -0.63
C ALA A 63 24.86 -6.83 0.38
N ARG A 64 25.18 -6.71 1.68
CA ARG A 64 24.49 -7.43 2.77
C ARG A 64 23.13 -6.82 3.11
N ARG A 65 22.92 -5.53 2.84
CA ARG A 65 21.59 -4.91 2.89
C ARG A 65 20.70 -5.52 1.81
N ARG A 66 21.18 -5.57 0.56
CA ARG A 66 20.46 -6.15 -0.58
C ARG A 66 20.08 -7.62 -0.34
N GLU A 67 21.01 -8.42 0.15
CA GLU A 67 20.77 -9.83 0.50
C GLU A 67 19.68 -9.98 1.59
N LEU A 68 19.73 -9.14 2.63
CA LEU A 68 18.69 -9.14 3.67
C LEU A 68 17.33 -8.75 3.09
N LEU A 69 17.26 -7.67 2.32
CA LEU A 69 16.02 -7.16 1.74
C LEU A 69 15.37 -8.22 0.83
N LEU A 70 16.14 -8.86 -0.05
CA LEU A 70 15.65 -9.92 -0.92
C LEU A 70 15.23 -11.19 -0.16
N ARG A 71 15.85 -11.48 0.98
CA ARG A 71 15.40 -12.60 1.81
C ARG A 71 14.05 -12.33 2.47
N LEU A 72 13.80 -11.09 2.89
CA LEU A 72 12.55 -10.68 3.54
C LEU A 72 11.46 -10.35 2.52
N TRP A 73 11.85 -9.94 1.32
CA TRP A 73 10.98 -9.58 0.21
C TRP A 73 11.59 -10.07 -1.11
N PRO A 74 11.36 -11.35 -1.49
CA PRO A 74 11.99 -11.97 -2.66
C PRO A 74 11.81 -11.23 -3.98
N ASP A 75 10.61 -10.70 -4.22
CA ASP A 75 10.26 -10.01 -5.47
C ASP A 75 10.41 -8.48 -5.38
N MET A 76 11.30 -7.99 -4.51
CA MET A 76 11.48 -6.55 -4.30
C MET A 76 12.04 -5.92 -5.58
N PRO A 77 11.41 -4.84 -6.10
CA PRO A 77 11.89 -4.18 -7.29
C PRO A 77 13.33 -3.66 -7.19
N ASP A 78 14.06 -3.71 -8.29
CA ASP A 78 15.49 -3.35 -8.31
C ASP A 78 15.73 -1.83 -8.28
N SER A 79 14.90 -1.04 -8.96
CA SER A 79 15.14 0.38 -9.21
C SER A 79 13.96 1.26 -8.81
N HIS A 80 14.22 2.56 -8.71
CA HIS A 80 13.19 3.58 -8.51
C HIS A 80 12.15 3.56 -9.65
N ARG A 81 10.87 3.69 -9.29
CA ARG A 81 9.72 3.66 -10.22
C ARG A 81 9.81 2.49 -11.22
N PRO A 82 9.87 1.25 -10.71
CA PRO A 82 10.00 0.05 -11.53
C PRO A 82 8.75 -0.16 -12.41
N ASP A 83 7.64 0.49 -12.07
CA ASP A 83 6.42 0.60 -12.85
C ASP A 83 6.62 1.35 -14.18
N PHE A 84 7.66 2.18 -14.30
CA PHE A 84 8.08 2.87 -15.54
C PHE A 84 9.21 2.14 -16.27
N GLY A 85 9.83 1.15 -15.64
CA GLY A 85 10.89 0.32 -16.20
C GLY A 85 10.38 -0.49 -17.39
N GLY A 86 10.59 0.03 -18.60
CA GLY A 86 10.09 -0.53 -19.85
C GLY A 86 9.43 0.50 -20.78
N ILE A 87 9.03 1.67 -20.25
CA ILE A 87 8.39 2.75 -21.04
C ILE A 87 9.41 3.49 -21.93
N ALA A 88 10.68 3.52 -21.53
CA ALA A 88 11.74 4.14 -22.34
C ALA A 88 12.01 3.39 -23.65
N ASP A 89 11.84 2.06 -23.68
CA ASP A 89 12.04 1.22 -24.88
C ASP A 89 10.72 0.83 -25.57
N GLN A 90 9.60 0.82 -24.84
CA GLN A 90 8.27 0.55 -25.40
C GLN A 90 7.50 1.85 -25.57
N LYS A 91 7.23 2.21 -26.82
CA LYS A 91 6.38 3.36 -27.19
C LYS A 91 4.93 3.27 -26.66
N GLN A 92 4.57 2.20 -25.93
CA GLN A 92 3.27 1.99 -25.28
C GLN A 92 3.44 1.15 -24.01
N VAL A 93 2.81 1.57 -22.90
CA VAL A 93 2.56 0.68 -21.76
C VAL A 93 1.50 -0.34 -22.20
N HIS A 94 1.87 -1.61 -22.35
CA HIS A 94 0.91 -2.66 -22.65
C HIS A 94 0.13 -3.07 -21.38
N PHE A 95 -0.93 -2.31 -21.07
CA PHE A 95 -1.91 -2.62 -20.01
C PHE A 95 -2.70 -3.93 -20.24
N GLN A 96 -2.45 -4.63 -21.35
CA GLN A 96 -3.19 -5.81 -21.82
C GLN A 96 -2.70 -7.14 -21.27
N ASN A 97 -1.57 -7.15 -20.56
CA ASN A 97 -0.85 -8.39 -20.28
C ASN A 97 -1.15 -8.99 -18.89
N PHE A 98 -1.94 -8.30 -18.05
CA PHE A 98 -2.44 -8.90 -16.81
C PHE A 98 -3.85 -9.43 -17.08
N GLN A 99 -3.95 -10.74 -17.22
CA GLN A 99 -5.21 -11.45 -17.51
C GLN A 99 -5.64 -12.38 -16.37
N SER A 100 -4.76 -12.56 -15.36
CA SER A 100 -4.96 -13.40 -14.18
C SER A 100 -3.85 -13.12 -13.17
N GLY A 101 -4.03 -13.55 -11.92
CA GLY A 101 -3.06 -13.43 -10.84
C GLY A 101 -3.01 -12.04 -10.18
N LEU A 102 -2.27 -11.96 -9.07
CA LEU A 102 -1.99 -10.69 -8.40
C LEU A 102 -1.20 -9.74 -9.30
N LEU A 103 -1.43 -8.43 -9.11
CA LEU A 103 -0.57 -7.42 -9.70
C LEU A 103 0.86 -7.59 -9.14
N PRO A 104 1.91 -7.48 -9.99
CA PRO A 104 3.29 -7.59 -9.52
C PRO A 104 3.64 -6.52 -8.49
N ASP A 105 4.57 -6.84 -7.57
CA ASP A 105 5.01 -5.93 -6.50
C ASP A 105 5.53 -4.58 -7.02
N ARG A 106 6.16 -4.56 -8.20
CA ARG A 106 6.57 -3.32 -8.88
C ARG A 106 5.42 -2.36 -9.19
N ILE A 107 4.20 -2.87 -9.34
CA ILE A 107 2.98 -2.07 -9.53
C ILE A 107 2.39 -1.68 -8.17
N LEU A 108 2.44 -2.57 -7.18
CA LEU A 108 1.82 -2.36 -5.88
C LEU A 108 2.62 -1.40 -4.98
N TRP A 109 3.95 -1.51 -4.96
CA TRP A 109 4.86 -0.70 -4.14
C TRP A 109 6.01 -0.11 -4.96
N PRO A 110 5.74 0.77 -5.94
CA PRO A 110 6.79 1.33 -6.80
C PRO A 110 7.84 2.18 -6.05
N TYR A 111 7.57 2.52 -4.80
CA TYR A 111 8.44 3.28 -3.90
C TYR A 111 9.24 2.39 -2.92
N LEU A 112 9.02 1.07 -2.88
CA LEU A 112 9.84 0.12 -2.13
C LEU A 112 10.71 -0.64 -3.11
N ASN A 113 11.99 -0.28 -3.17
CA ASN A 113 12.93 -0.87 -4.12
C ASN A 113 14.34 -0.98 -3.52
N LEU A 114 15.19 -1.79 -4.15
CA LEU A 114 16.53 -2.08 -3.66
C LEU A 114 17.50 -0.90 -3.84
N GLU A 115 17.36 -0.12 -4.91
CA GLU A 115 18.14 1.11 -5.13
C GLU A 115 18.03 2.04 -3.92
N ASP A 116 16.82 2.39 -3.51
CA ASP A 116 16.56 3.29 -2.39
C ASP A 116 16.80 2.61 -1.03
N LEU A 117 16.26 1.40 -0.79
CA LEU A 117 16.30 0.80 0.54
C LEU A 117 17.68 0.26 0.92
N THR A 118 18.61 0.11 -0.03
CA THR A 118 20.01 -0.18 0.29
C THR A 118 20.78 1.07 0.73
N GLU A 119 20.26 2.27 0.47
CA GLU A 119 20.71 3.50 1.13
C GLU A 119 20.30 3.47 2.61
N ALA A 120 21.28 3.70 3.49
CA ALA A 120 21.10 3.46 4.93
C ALA A 120 19.90 4.23 5.50
N LYS A 121 19.74 5.49 5.09
CA LYS A 121 18.76 6.42 5.65
C LYS A 121 17.33 6.10 5.19
N ALA A 122 17.13 5.69 3.94
CA ALA A 122 15.79 5.53 3.36
C ALA A 122 14.96 4.48 4.13
N LEU A 123 15.54 3.31 4.41
CA LEU A 123 14.86 2.27 5.19
C LEU A 123 14.60 2.70 6.64
N LEU A 124 15.55 3.43 7.26
CA LEU A 124 15.38 3.93 8.63
C LEU A 124 14.30 5.02 8.71
N MET A 125 14.14 5.85 7.68
CA MET A 125 13.04 6.80 7.59
C MET A 125 11.69 6.11 7.45
N LEU A 126 11.61 5.09 6.59
CA LEU A 126 10.40 4.28 6.45
C LEU A 126 10.06 3.63 7.80
N LEU A 127 11.04 3.05 8.48
CA LEU A 127 10.87 2.44 9.80
C LEU A 127 10.38 3.46 10.86
N ASN A 128 11.02 4.63 10.94
CA ASN A 128 10.62 5.70 11.87
C ASN A 128 9.19 6.16 11.59
N SER A 129 8.85 6.41 10.32
CA SER A 129 7.51 6.82 9.91
C SER A 129 6.45 5.78 10.30
N ARG A 130 6.69 4.49 10.03
CA ARG A 130 5.71 3.41 10.25
C ARG A 130 5.57 2.98 11.70
N SER A 131 6.60 3.15 12.52
CA SER A 131 6.55 2.83 13.96
C SER A 131 5.90 3.94 14.79
N ARG A 132 5.93 5.20 14.33
CA ARG A 132 5.46 6.36 15.12
C ARG A 132 4.12 6.92 14.69
N ASN A 133 3.60 6.50 13.55
CA ASN A 133 2.31 6.95 13.04
C ASN A 133 1.36 5.77 12.96
N LEU A 134 0.10 5.97 13.38
CA LEU A 134 -0.93 4.94 13.31
C LEU A 134 -1.14 4.46 11.86
N PRO A 135 -1.49 3.18 11.63
CA PRO A 135 -1.79 2.66 10.29
C PRO A 135 -2.80 3.51 9.52
N THR A 136 -3.79 4.04 10.23
CA THR A 136 -4.84 4.92 9.70
C THR A 136 -4.33 6.22 9.05
N MET A 137 -3.10 6.65 9.35
CA MET A 137 -2.47 7.83 8.74
C MET A 137 -2.00 7.58 7.31
N PHE A 138 -1.84 6.31 6.90
CA PHE A 138 -1.27 5.95 5.61
C PHE A 138 -2.31 5.59 4.55
N THR A 139 -3.59 5.51 4.93
CA THR A 139 -4.71 5.11 4.06
C THR A 139 -4.73 5.80 2.70
N ALA A 140 -4.57 7.11 2.65
CA ALA A 140 -4.55 7.84 1.38
C ALA A 140 -3.24 7.65 0.61
N THR A 141 -2.12 7.52 1.33
CA THR A 141 -0.77 7.60 0.73
C THR A 141 -0.28 6.32 0.08
N GLU A 142 -0.83 5.15 0.43
CA GLU A 142 -0.33 3.88 -0.12
C GLU A 142 -0.56 3.74 -1.62
N HIS A 143 -1.79 4.00 -2.05
CA HIS A 143 -2.20 3.79 -3.43
C HIS A 143 -1.88 5.01 -4.30
N GLU A 144 -1.92 6.23 -3.74
CA GLU A 144 -1.53 7.47 -4.44
C GLU A 144 -0.08 7.43 -4.97
N ARG A 145 0.78 6.60 -4.37
CA ARG A 145 2.17 6.44 -4.81
C ARG A 145 2.32 5.51 -6.02
N SER A 146 1.26 4.84 -6.46
CA SER A 146 1.23 4.02 -7.68
C SER A 146 0.16 4.50 -8.65
N VAL A 147 0.60 5.20 -9.70
CA VAL A 147 -0.26 5.68 -10.80
C VAL A 147 -0.97 4.50 -11.47
N PHE A 148 -0.28 3.37 -11.61
CA PHE A 148 -0.83 2.19 -12.27
C PHE A 148 -1.84 1.44 -11.40
N LEU A 149 -1.59 1.33 -10.09
CA LEU A 149 -2.54 0.70 -9.18
C LEU A 149 -3.89 1.42 -9.20
N GLU A 150 -3.88 2.76 -9.14
CA GLU A 150 -5.10 3.56 -9.20
C GLU A 150 -5.89 3.32 -10.49
N TYR A 151 -5.20 3.18 -11.63
CA TYR A 151 -5.82 2.85 -12.90
C TYR A 151 -6.47 1.45 -12.91
N TYR A 152 -5.77 0.43 -12.43
CA TYR A 152 -6.33 -0.93 -12.34
C TYR A 152 -7.54 -0.96 -11.38
N LEU A 153 -7.48 -0.19 -10.29
CA LEU A 153 -8.57 -0.07 -9.33
C LEU A 153 -9.75 0.70 -9.89
N ALA A 154 -9.54 1.80 -10.63
CA ALA A 154 -10.62 2.58 -11.25
C ALA A 154 -11.51 1.71 -12.18
N LYS A 155 -10.90 0.77 -12.91
CA LYS A 155 -11.63 -0.20 -13.73
C LYS A 155 -12.52 -1.13 -12.89
N ALA A 156 -11.99 -1.65 -11.79
CA ALA A 156 -12.69 -2.61 -10.93
C ALA A 156 -13.74 -1.96 -9.99
N VAL A 157 -13.52 -0.71 -9.59
CA VAL A 157 -14.45 0.12 -8.78
C VAL A 157 -15.80 0.33 -9.48
N CYS A 158 -15.83 0.34 -10.81
CA CYS A 158 -17.05 0.59 -11.59
C CYS A 158 -18.05 -0.58 -11.63
N LEU A 159 -17.70 -1.74 -11.06
CA LEU A 159 -18.44 -3.00 -11.27
C LEU A 159 -19.23 -3.51 -10.04
N ARG A 160 -19.26 -2.79 -8.91
CA ARG A 160 -19.55 -3.40 -7.58
C ARG A 160 -20.45 -2.53 -6.68
N PRO A 161 -20.94 -3.04 -5.51
CA PRO A 161 -22.07 -2.47 -4.77
C PRO A 161 -21.99 -0.97 -4.56
N LYS A 162 -22.91 -0.28 -5.23
CA LYS A 162 -23.05 1.16 -5.29
C LYS A 162 -23.17 1.85 -3.91
N HIS A 163 -23.51 1.10 -2.87
CA HIS A 163 -23.92 1.64 -1.57
C HIS A 163 -23.05 1.18 -0.40
N GLU A 164 -21.86 0.61 -0.64
CA GLU A 164 -20.99 0.15 0.45
C GLU A 164 -19.62 0.82 0.39
N CYS A 165 -19.06 1.11 1.56
CA CYS A 165 -17.70 1.61 1.71
C CYS A 165 -16.96 0.85 2.81
N MET A 166 -15.63 0.93 2.78
CA MET A 166 -14.80 0.53 3.90
C MET A 166 -14.40 1.74 4.73
N VAL A 167 -14.52 1.62 6.06
CA VAL A 167 -14.10 2.61 7.03
C VAL A 167 -12.59 2.50 7.25
N LEU A 168 -11.86 3.54 6.87
CA LEU A 168 -10.41 3.65 7.08
C LEU A 168 -10.06 4.99 7.74
N ASP A 169 -10.88 5.40 8.72
CA ASP A 169 -10.78 6.69 9.41
C ASP A 169 -9.52 6.78 10.27
N LYS A 170 -8.85 7.94 10.20
CA LYS A 170 -7.73 8.34 11.05
C LYS A 170 -8.01 8.35 12.56
N TRP A 171 -9.28 8.42 13.00
CA TRP A 171 -9.61 8.62 14.41
C TRP A 171 -10.32 7.46 15.12
N ASP A 172 -10.74 6.41 14.40
CA ASP A 172 -11.52 5.33 14.98
C ASP A 172 -10.92 3.97 14.56
N LYS A 173 -9.89 3.54 15.31
CA LYS A 173 -9.22 2.26 15.10
C LYS A 173 -10.18 1.08 15.24
N ASP A 174 -11.22 1.21 16.07
CA ASP A 174 -12.15 0.12 16.38
C ASP A 174 -13.11 -0.15 15.21
N LYS A 175 -13.19 0.78 14.25
CA LYS A 175 -13.96 0.63 13.01
C LYS A 175 -13.07 0.41 11.78
N TYR A 176 -11.75 0.39 11.92
CA TYR A 176 -10.84 0.25 10.80
C TYR A 176 -11.05 -1.08 10.06
N GLY A 177 -11.20 -1.01 8.73
CA GLY A 177 -11.49 -2.17 7.89
C GLY A 177 -12.95 -2.62 7.89
N THR A 178 -13.84 -1.98 8.65
CA THR A 178 -15.28 -2.35 8.66
C THR A 178 -15.96 -1.88 7.37
N VAL A 179 -16.76 -2.76 6.76
CA VAL A 179 -17.61 -2.42 5.60
C VAL A 179 -18.98 -1.94 6.09
N VAL A 180 -19.42 -0.76 5.66
CA VAL A 180 -20.70 -0.15 6.05
C VAL A 180 -21.55 0.23 4.84
N PHE A 181 -22.86 0.25 5.02
CA PHE A 181 -23.84 0.60 3.98
C PHE A 181 -24.24 2.08 4.04
N PHE A 182 -24.42 2.73 2.89
CA PHE A 182 -24.86 4.11 2.74
C PHE A 182 -26.15 4.26 1.93
N LEU A 183 -26.94 5.27 2.29
CA LEU A 183 -28.23 5.57 1.68
C LEU A 183 -28.15 6.20 0.27
N ARG A 184 -26.97 6.65 -0.20
CA ARG A 184 -26.79 7.25 -1.54
C ARG A 184 -25.47 6.80 -2.18
N SER A 185 -25.57 6.21 -3.37
CA SER A 185 -24.45 5.82 -4.23
C SER A 185 -23.92 6.99 -5.07
N PRO A 186 -22.60 7.18 -5.21
CA PRO A 186 -22.07 7.93 -6.34
C PRO A 186 -22.36 7.17 -7.65
N GLN A 187 -22.67 7.88 -8.73
CA GLN A 187 -22.80 7.27 -10.05
C GLN A 187 -21.40 7.04 -10.64
N PRO A 188 -21.11 5.88 -11.26
CA PRO A 188 -19.85 5.67 -11.95
C PRO A 188 -19.77 6.60 -13.17
N PRO A 189 -18.56 7.07 -13.56
CA PRO A 189 -18.39 7.79 -14.81
C PRO A 189 -18.75 6.89 -16.02
N PRO A 190 -19.14 7.49 -17.16
CA PRO A 190 -19.49 6.73 -18.35
C PRO A 190 -18.36 5.80 -18.80
N ARG A 191 -18.71 4.54 -19.09
CA ARG A 191 -17.77 3.48 -19.51
C ARG A 191 -16.93 3.92 -20.71
N PHE A 192 -15.60 4.01 -20.56
CA PHE A 192 -14.70 3.85 -21.70
C PHE A 192 -14.40 2.36 -21.87
N CYS A 193 -14.98 1.79 -22.92
CA CYS A 193 -14.70 0.42 -23.33
C CYS A 193 -13.29 0.38 -23.92
N TYR A 194 -12.31 -0.16 -23.20
CA TYR A 194 -11.08 -0.66 -23.83
C TYR A 194 -11.44 -1.87 -24.68
N LYS A 195 -12.01 -1.66 -25.87
CA LYS A 195 -11.82 -2.62 -26.96
C LYS A 195 -10.47 -2.29 -27.57
N LEU A 196 -9.46 -2.94 -27.02
CA LEU A 196 -8.11 -2.96 -27.57
C LEU A 196 -8.09 -3.82 -28.82
N ASP A 197 -8.75 -3.34 -29.87
CA ASP A 197 -8.37 -3.74 -31.22
C ASP A 197 -7.17 -2.87 -31.61
N SER A 198 -6.07 -3.54 -31.88
CA SER A 198 -4.77 -3.03 -32.35
C SER A 198 -4.80 -2.08 -33.57
N LYS A 199 -5.96 -1.67 -34.07
CA LYS A 199 -6.07 -0.93 -35.34
C LYS A 199 -6.86 0.39 -35.31
N THR A 200 -7.47 0.82 -34.20
CA THR A 200 -8.45 1.93 -34.27
C THR A 200 -8.48 2.97 -33.13
N CYS A 201 -7.40 3.22 -32.38
CA CYS A 201 -7.41 4.34 -31.40
C CYS A 201 -6.28 5.35 -31.61
N ASN A 202 -6.68 6.52 -32.12
CA ASN A 202 -5.89 7.74 -32.18
C ASN A 202 -5.94 8.48 -30.83
N GLY A 203 -4.77 8.75 -30.25
CA GLY A 203 -4.42 10.13 -29.89
C GLY A 203 -4.82 10.71 -28.53
N LEU A 204 -4.46 10.07 -27.41
CA LEU A 204 -4.25 10.79 -26.15
C LEU A 204 -2.81 10.60 -25.68
N SER A 205 -2.14 11.71 -25.42
CA SER A 205 -0.78 11.76 -24.87
C SER A 205 -0.80 11.40 -23.39
N GLN A 206 0.36 11.04 -22.81
CA GLN A 206 0.52 10.80 -21.37
C GLN A 206 -0.10 11.91 -20.51
N ARG A 207 0.02 13.16 -20.98
CA ARG A 207 -0.54 14.35 -20.34
C ARG A 207 -2.07 14.31 -20.27
N ASP A 208 -2.74 13.89 -21.33
CA ASP A 208 -4.21 13.87 -21.39
C ASP A 208 -4.80 12.76 -20.51
N TYR A 209 -4.00 11.73 -20.22
CA TYR A 209 -4.33 10.68 -19.25
C TYR A 209 -4.13 11.16 -17.80
N GLU A 210 -3.03 11.84 -17.51
CA GLU A 210 -2.79 12.47 -16.20
C GLU A 210 -3.87 13.51 -15.87
N GLU A 211 -4.37 14.24 -16.88
CA GLU A 211 -5.45 15.21 -16.75
C GLU A 211 -6.80 14.53 -16.45
N HIS A 212 -7.14 13.43 -17.14
CA HIS A 212 -8.35 12.65 -16.82
C HIS A 212 -8.29 11.97 -15.45
N LEU A 213 -7.14 11.43 -15.05
CA LEU A 213 -6.95 10.87 -13.71
C LEU A 213 -7.17 11.95 -12.65
N LYS A 214 -6.66 13.16 -12.88
CA LYS A 214 -6.90 14.31 -12.01
C LYS A 214 -8.39 14.65 -11.92
N GLU A 215 -9.11 14.73 -13.04
CA GLU A 215 -10.56 14.99 -13.04
C GLU A 215 -11.35 13.91 -12.30
N PHE A 216 -11.02 12.64 -12.50
CA PHE A 216 -11.63 11.51 -11.80
C PHE A 216 -11.37 11.57 -10.28
N ARG A 217 -10.14 11.86 -9.86
CA ARG A 217 -9.80 12.08 -8.44
C ARG A 217 -10.60 13.23 -7.84
N ASP A 218 -10.71 14.34 -8.57
CA ASP A 218 -11.46 15.51 -8.11
C ASP A 218 -12.97 15.22 -8.01
N GLU A 219 -13.51 14.36 -8.88
CA GLU A 219 -14.90 13.88 -8.80
C GLU A 219 -15.13 12.91 -7.63
N LEU A 220 -14.24 11.95 -7.43
CA LEU A 220 -14.26 11.07 -6.24
C LEU A 220 -14.24 11.90 -4.96
N ARG A 221 -13.32 12.87 -4.84
CA ARG A 221 -13.22 13.76 -3.69
C ARG A 221 -14.50 14.56 -3.46
N ARG A 222 -15.07 15.18 -4.51
CA ARG A 222 -16.35 15.92 -4.41
C ARG A 222 -17.51 15.04 -3.92
N ASN A 223 -17.64 13.83 -4.46
CA ASN A 223 -18.69 12.90 -4.05
C ASN A 223 -18.55 12.46 -2.58
N VAL A 224 -17.31 12.34 -2.09
CA VAL A 224 -17.04 12.08 -0.67
C VAL A 224 -17.45 13.29 0.18
N THR A 225 -17.06 14.51 -0.18
CA THR A 225 -17.38 15.74 0.57
C THR A 225 -18.89 16.05 0.64
N GLU A 226 -19.64 15.88 -0.46
CA GLU A 226 -21.07 16.19 -0.53
C GLU A 226 -21.96 15.19 0.24
N SER A 227 -21.45 14.00 0.53
CA SER A 227 -22.17 12.95 1.27
C SER A 227 -22.27 13.20 2.79
N GLY A 228 -21.70 14.31 3.29
CA GLY A 228 -21.64 14.63 4.73
C GLY A 228 -20.64 13.78 5.51
N LEU A 229 -19.89 12.91 4.83
CA LEU A 229 -18.72 12.25 5.34
C LEU A 229 -17.54 13.20 5.11
N SER A 230 -16.80 13.52 6.17
CA SER A 230 -15.41 13.94 5.95
C SER A 230 -14.73 12.89 5.08
N ASP A 231 -14.01 13.25 4.03
CA ASP A 231 -12.93 12.57 3.27
C ASP A 231 -12.59 11.05 3.45
N LYS A 232 -13.47 10.18 3.95
CA LYS A 232 -13.02 9.01 4.74
C LYS A 232 -13.69 7.66 4.46
N GLY A 233 -14.68 7.60 3.58
CA GLY A 233 -15.20 6.32 3.07
C GLY A 233 -14.45 5.93 1.81
N HIS A 234 -13.73 4.80 1.83
CA HIS A 234 -13.07 4.29 0.62
C HIS A 234 -14.00 3.31 -0.07
N ASN A 235 -13.97 3.26 -1.41
CA ASN A 235 -14.60 2.15 -2.13
C ASN A 235 -14.08 0.84 -1.53
N VAL A 236 -14.96 -0.15 -1.32
CA VAL A 236 -14.61 -1.38 -0.60
C VAL A 236 -13.40 -2.08 -1.21
N LEU A 237 -13.27 -2.10 -2.54
CA LEU A 237 -12.12 -2.67 -3.22
C LEU A 237 -10.84 -1.90 -2.90
N LEU A 238 -10.85 -0.58 -3.09
CA LEU A 238 -9.71 0.29 -2.79
C LEU A 238 -9.28 0.18 -1.32
N GLY A 239 -10.26 0.14 -0.42
CA GLY A 239 -10.00 -0.01 1.00
C GLY A 239 -9.38 -1.36 1.34
N PHE A 240 -9.89 -2.44 0.74
CA PHE A 240 -9.34 -3.78 0.92
C PHE A 240 -7.90 -3.88 0.40
N PHE A 241 -7.59 -3.25 -0.74
CA PHE A 241 -6.22 -3.14 -1.22
C PHE A 241 -5.33 -2.37 -0.27
N ASN A 242 -5.85 -1.28 0.31
CA ASN A 242 -5.09 -0.52 1.27
C ASN A 242 -4.67 -1.35 2.49
N LEU A 243 -5.59 -2.16 3.02
CA LEU A 243 -5.28 -3.10 4.11
C LEU A 243 -4.20 -4.10 3.70
N TYR A 244 -4.33 -4.70 2.51
CA TYR A 244 -3.32 -5.62 1.98
C TYR A 244 -1.93 -4.97 1.86
N LEU A 245 -1.86 -3.75 1.32
CA LEU A 245 -0.62 -2.99 1.17
C LEU A 245 0.02 -2.71 2.54
N GLN A 246 -0.76 -2.23 3.50
CA GLN A 246 -0.26 -1.90 4.83
C GLN A 246 0.23 -3.13 5.60
N ARG A 247 -0.52 -4.24 5.55
CA ARG A 247 -0.15 -5.50 6.22
C ARG A 247 1.22 -5.97 5.74
N ARG A 248 1.45 -6.00 4.43
CA ARG A 248 2.73 -6.45 3.85
C ARG A 248 3.91 -5.56 4.26
N ILE A 249 3.70 -4.24 4.34
CA ILE A 249 4.76 -3.29 4.73
C ILE A 249 5.12 -3.46 6.20
N LEU A 250 4.12 -3.55 7.08
CA LEU A 250 4.35 -3.70 8.51
C LEU A 250 5.01 -5.04 8.83
N ASP A 251 4.52 -6.12 8.22
CA ASP A 251 5.10 -7.46 8.33
C ASP A 251 6.58 -7.47 7.91
N PHE A 252 6.91 -6.86 6.77
CA PHE A 252 8.29 -6.68 6.32
C PHE A 252 9.14 -5.93 7.34
N LEU A 253 8.64 -4.83 7.91
CA LEU A 253 9.39 -4.01 8.86
C LEU A 253 9.59 -4.69 10.21
N VAL A 254 8.64 -5.50 10.68
CA VAL A 254 8.78 -6.33 11.87
C VAL A 254 9.89 -7.36 11.66
N HIS A 255 9.82 -8.14 10.57
CA HIS A 255 10.85 -9.14 10.27
C HIS A 255 12.22 -8.51 10.02
N PHE A 256 12.27 -7.32 9.41
CA PHE A 256 13.50 -6.55 9.29
C PHE A 256 14.12 -6.26 10.66
N CYS A 257 13.33 -5.75 11.60
CA CYS A 257 13.81 -5.46 12.95
C CYS A 257 14.34 -6.72 13.64
N GLU A 258 13.61 -7.83 13.54
CA GLU A 258 13.98 -9.11 14.13
C GLU A 258 15.31 -9.64 13.58
N GLU A 259 15.54 -9.53 12.28
CA GLU A 259 16.79 -9.93 11.63
C GLU A 259 17.99 -9.04 11.99
N VAL A 260 17.75 -7.73 12.16
CA VAL A 260 18.80 -6.81 12.62
C VAL A 260 19.12 -7.06 14.10
N LEU A 261 18.14 -7.47 14.90
CA LEU A 261 18.22 -7.76 16.33
C LEU A 261 18.32 -9.28 16.63
N HIS A 262 18.92 -10.06 15.73
CA HIS A 262 19.03 -11.52 15.81
C HIS A 262 19.72 -12.08 17.06
N ASP A 263 20.43 -11.25 17.84
CA ASP A 263 21.03 -11.61 19.13
C ASP A 263 20.02 -11.64 20.29
N HIS A 264 18.81 -11.13 20.07
CA HIS A 264 17.70 -11.21 21.00
C HIS A 264 16.68 -12.24 20.49
N ALA A 265 16.06 -12.98 21.40
CA ALA A 265 14.92 -13.81 21.04
C ALA A 265 13.77 -12.92 20.55
N GLN A 266 13.17 -13.23 19.39
CA GLN A 266 12.08 -12.45 18.78
C GLN A 266 10.95 -12.14 19.76
N ALA A 267 10.54 -13.13 20.57
CA ALA A 267 9.49 -12.97 21.57
C ALA A 267 9.84 -11.95 22.68
N SER A 268 11.13 -11.73 22.94
CA SER A 268 11.61 -10.84 24.01
C SER A 268 11.79 -9.39 23.58
N LEU A 269 11.75 -9.08 22.28
CA LEU A 269 12.10 -7.74 21.77
C LEU A 269 11.20 -6.64 22.34
N THR A 270 9.98 -6.97 22.75
CA THR A 270 9.00 -6.05 23.32
C THR A 270 8.89 -6.15 24.85
N ASP A 271 9.75 -6.94 25.51
CA ASP A 271 9.72 -7.11 26.97
C ASP A 271 10.06 -5.80 27.69
N ASP A 272 9.40 -5.57 28.83
CA ASP A 272 9.63 -4.41 29.72
C ASP A 272 11.05 -4.37 30.33
N ARG A 273 11.84 -5.44 30.18
CA ARG A 273 13.26 -5.46 30.56
C ARG A 273 14.11 -4.51 29.71
N PHE A 274 13.65 -4.20 28.51
CA PHE A 274 14.27 -3.22 27.63
C PHE A 274 13.58 -1.88 27.88
N ALA A 275 14.33 -0.90 28.37
CA ALA A 275 13.80 0.42 28.63
C ALA A 275 13.38 1.10 27.32
N ILE A 276 12.34 1.94 27.41
CA ILE A 276 12.02 2.87 26.32
C ILE A 276 13.15 3.89 26.24
N GLU A 277 13.76 3.98 25.06
CA GLU A 277 14.84 4.91 24.76
C GLU A 277 14.26 6.22 24.21
N PRO A 278 14.92 7.37 24.46
CA PRO A 278 14.52 8.62 23.82
C PRO A 278 14.67 8.51 22.29
N GLU A 279 13.77 9.18 21.57
CA GLU A 279 13.85 9.22 20.11
C GLU A 279 15.22 9.78 19.66
N PRO A 280 15.98 9.05 18.83
CA PRO A 280 17.25 9.54 18.30
C PRO A 280 17.05 10.79 17.44
N PRO A 281 18.11 11.59 17.21
CA PRO A 281 18.05 12.74 16.32
C PRO A 281 17.47 12.39 14.95
N ALA A 282 16.84 13.37 14.30
CA ALA A 282 16.31 13.20 12.96
C ALA A 282 17.41 12.70 12.01
N LEU A 283 17.06 11.79 11.10
CA LEU A 283 18.02 11.22 10.12
C LEU A 283 18.55 12.29 9.13
N PHE A 284 17.88 13.44 9.09
CA PHE A 284 18.37 14.69 8.53
C PHE A 284 18.34 15.77 9.63
N GLU A 285 19.52 16.16 10.10
CA GLU A 285 19.70 17.52 10.56
C GLU A 285 19.92 18.37 9.31
N ASN A 286 19.27 19.53 9.23
CA ASN A 286 19.34 20.45 8.09
C ASN A 286 20.78 20.58 7.58
N GLU A 287 21.08 20.01 6.41
CA GLU A 287 22.11 20.60 5.57
C GLU A 287 21.56 21.99 5.25
N GLU A 288 22.14 23.01 5.90
CA GLU A 288 21.84 24.41 5.63
C GLU A 288 21.81 24.61 4.11
N ILE A 289 20.62 24.93 3.59
CA ILE A 289 20.45 25.46 2.22
C ILE A 289 20.94 26.90 2.20
#